data_AF-A0A2M8SA33-F1
#
_entry.id   AF-A0A2M8SA33-F1
#
_cell.length_a   1.000
_cell.length_b   1.000
_cell.length_c   1.000
_cell.angle_alpha   90.00
_cell.angle_beta   90.00
_cell.angle_gamma   90.00
#
_symmetry.space_group_name_H-M   'P 1'
#
loop_
_entity.id
_entity.type
_entity.pdbx_description
1 polymer ?
#
loop_
_entity_poly.entity_id
_entity_poly.type
_entity_poly.pdbx_seq_one_letter_code
_entity_poly.pdbx_strand_id
1 'polypeptide(L)' 'MEELKERILRDGKNLGNGILKVDSFVNHQVDPQLMDTCGRELARRFANAGATKILTAEISG' A
#
# COMPACT_ATOMS: atom_id res chain seq x y z
N MET A 1 -2.52 1.94 9.91
CA MET A 1 -1.84 0.73 9.39
C MET A 1 -2.53 -0.58 9.71
N GLU A 2 -3.36 -0.65 10.76
CA GLU A 2 -4.06 -1.91 11.07
C GLU A 2 -4.99 -2.34 9.94
N GLU A 3 -5.69 -1.39 9.32
CA GLU A 3 -6.54 -1.61 8.14
C GLU A 3 -5.82 -2.34 6.99
N LEU A 4 -4.55 -1.99 6.68
CA LEU A 4 -3.78 -2.69 5.64
C LEU A 4 -3.46 -4.13 6.07
N LYS A 5 -3.12 -4.36 7.34
CA LYS A 5 -2.85 -5.72 7.84
C LYS A 5 -4.11 -6.57 7.78
N GLU A 6 -5.25 -6.03 8.23
CA GLU A 6 -6.54 -6.68 8.14
C GLU A 6 -6.91 -7.00 6.69
N ARG A 7 -6.64 -6.06 5.76
CA ARG A 7 -6.86 -6.30 4.34
C ARG A 7 -6.00 -7.43 3.80
N ILE A 8 -4.73 -7.48 4.18
CA ILE A 8 -3.82 -8.58 3.82
C ILE A 8 -4.31 -9.92 4.38
N LEU A 9 -4.74 -9.96 5.65
CA LEU A 9 -5.24 -11.18 6.29
C LEU A 9 -6.53 -11.69 5.65
N ARG A 10 -7.41 -10.77 5.24
CA ARG A 10 -8.72 -11.10 4.66
C ARG A 10 -8.62 -11.51 3.18
N ASP A 11 -7.90 -10.71 2.39
CA ASP A 11 -7.98 -10.78 0.92
C ASP A 11 -6.64 -11.19 0.27
N GLY A 12 -5.55 -11.22 1.03
CA GLY A 12 -4.24 -11.65 0.57
C GLY A 12 -4.15 -13.17 0.39
N LYS A 13 -3.42 -13.60 -0.65
CA LYS A 13 -3.18 -15.02 -0.93
C LYS A 13 -1.68 -15.31 -0.88
N ASN A 14 -1.26 -16.17 0.05
CA ASN A 14 0.11 -16.67 0.08
C ASN A 14 0.28 -17.71 -1.05
N LEU A 15 1.10 -17.39 -2.05
CA LEU A 15 1.40 -18.30 -3.17
C LEU A 15 2.61 -19.21 -2.89
N GLY A 16 3.18 -19.14 -1.68
CA GLY A 16 4.42 -19.82 -1.33
C GLY A 16 5.66 -19.04 -1.79
N ASN A 17 6.84 -19.55 -1.44
CA ASN A 17 8.14 -18.97 -1.84
C ASN A 17 8.32 -17.48 -1.51
N GLY A 18 7.67 -17.01 -0.44
CA GLY A 18 7.71 -15.60 -0.03
C GLY A 18 6.81 -14.67 -0.83
N ILE A 19 5.93 -15.19 -1.70
CA ILE A 19 5.06 -14.38 -2.56
C ILE A 19 3.67 -14.22 -1.92
N LEU A 20 3.30 -12.98 -1.64
CA LEU A 20 1.96 -12.58 -1.23
C LEU A 20 1.24 -11.88 -2.38
N LYS A 21 0.16 -12.48 -2.87
CA LYS A 21 -0.70 -11.92 -3.92
C LYS A 21 -1.76 -11.02 -3.29
N VAL A 22 -1.83 -9.77 -3.75
CA VAL A 22 -2.71 -8.70 -3.23
C VAL A 22 -3.46 -7.97 -4.36
N ASP A 23 -3.75 -8.69 -5.44
CA ASP A 23 -4.30 -8.12 -6.67
C ASP A 23 -5.68 -7.48 -6.52
N SER A 24 -6.43 -7.81 -5.48
CA SER A 24 -7.78 -7.28 -5.25
C SER A 24 -7.81 -5.90 -4.58
N PHE A 25 -6.65 -5.34 -4.17
CA PHE A 25 -6.62 -4.06 -3.48
C PHE A 25 -5.34 -3.21 -3.63
N VAL A 26 -4.23 -3.75 -4.14
CA VAL A 26 -3.02 -2.95 -4.46
C VAL A 26 -2.66 -3.02 -5.93
N ASN A 27 -2.48 -4.21 -6.49
CA ASN A 27 -1.87 -4.36 -7.82
C ASN A 27 -2.86 -4.19 -8.98
N HIS A 28 -3.60 -5.25 -9.34
CA HIS A 28 -4.49 -5.22 -10.52
C HIS A 28 -5.80 -4.46 -10.27
N GLN A 29 -6.31 -4.52 -9.04
CA GLN A 29 -7.36 -3.66 -8.52
C GLN A 29 -6.77 -2.85 -7.39
N VAL A 30 -7.16 -1.59 -7.33
CA VAL A 30 -6.73 -0.64 -6.30
C VAL A 30 -7.93 -0.34 -5.44
N ASP A 31 -7.78 -0.43 -4.12
CA ASP A 31 -8.74 0.11 -3.17
C ASP A 31 -8.37 1.57 -2.85
N PRO A 32 -9.13 2.57 -3.34
CA PRO A 32 -8.74 3.96 -3.21
C PRO A 32 -8.75 4.45 -1.75
N GLN A 33 -9.65 3.94 -0.91
CA GLN A 33 -9.75 4.35 0.50
C GLN A 33 -8.55 3.84 1.29
N LEU A 34 -8.17 2.59 1.05
CA LEU A 34 -6.98 2.00 1.67
C LEU A 34 -5.70 2.73 1.24
N MET A 35 -5.57 3.06 -0.05
CA MET A 35 -4.40 3.78 -0.57
C MET A 35 -4.30 5.19 0.02
N ASP A 36 -5.41 5.90 0.13
CA ASP A 36 -5.48 7.23 0.75
C ASP A 36 -5.09 7.18 2.25
N THR A 37 -5.55 6.17 2.99
CA THR A 37 -5.10 5.95 4.38
C THR A 37 -3.60 5.64 4.45
N CYS A 38 -3.05 4.83 3.54
CA CYS A 38 -1.62 4.56 3.48
C CYS A 38 -0.81 5.82 3.13
N GLY A 39 -1.29 6.63 2.18
CA GLY A 39 -0.69 7.90 1.78
C GLY A 39 -0.65 8.92 2.92
N ARG A 40 -1.74 9.05 3.70
CA ARG A 40 -1.76 9.88 4.92
C ARG A 40 -0.71 9.45 5.94
N GLU A 41 -0.54 8.15 6.14
CA GLU A 41 0.44 7.64 7.09
C GLU A 41 1.88 7.90 6.61
N LEU A 42 2.15 7.76 5.30
CA LEU A 42 3.43 8.16 4.72
C LEU A 42 3.67 9.67 4.90
N ALA A 43 2.70 10.52 4.54
CA ALA A 43 2.79 11.97 4.72
C ALA A 43 3.07 12.35 6.18
N ARG A 44 2.39 11.70 7.14
CA ARG A 44 2.61 11.91 8.58
C ARG A 44 4.04 11.55 9.01
N ARG A 45 4.57 10.43 8.53
CA ARG A 45 5.94 9.98 8.87
C ARG A 45 7.02 10.88 8.26
N PHE A 46 6.78 11.39 7.06
CA PHE A 46 7.72 12.25 6.34
C PHE A 46 7.43 13.75 6.50
N ALA A 47 6.51 14.16 7.39
CA ALA A 47 6.10 15.55 7.57
C ALA A 47 7.28 16.50 7.84
N ASN A 48 8.30 16.03 8.55
CA ASN A 48 9.48 16.82 8.90
C ASN A 48 10.67 16.64 7.94
N ALA A 49 10.50 15.87 6.85
CA ALA A 49 11.58 15.60 5.91
C ALA A 49 11.84 16.76 4.94
N GLY A 50 10.94 17.77 4.88
CA GLY A 50 11.05 18.86 3.91
C GLY A 50 11.00 18.39 2.46
N ALA A 51 10.42 17.20 2.21
CA ALA A 51 10.35 16.61 0.88
C ALA A 51 9.50 17.48 -0.05
N THR A 52 10.06 17.85 -1.19
CA THR A 52 9.38 18.68 -2.22
C THR A 52 8.83 17.87 -3.38
N LYS A 53 9.22 16.59 -3.49
CA LYS A 53 8.79 15.67 -4.54
C LYS A 53 8.68 14.25 -4.01
N ILE A 54 7.79 13.47 -4.61
CA ILE A 54 7.69 12.02 -4.45
C ILE A 54 8.11 11.38 -5.78
N LEU A 55 8.98 10.38 -5.72
CA LEU A 55 9.37 9.58 -6.87
C LEU A 55 8.83 8.17 -6.67
N THR A 56 8.13 7.64 -7.67
CA THR A 56 7.67 6.25 -7.73
C THR A 56 7.93 5.68 -9.13
N ALA A 57 7.67 4.39 -9.32
CA ALA A 57 7.83 3.71 -10.59
C ALA A 57 6.54 3.00 -10.98
N GLU A 58 6.26 3.01 -12.29
CA GLU A 58 5.08 2.35 -12.81
C GLU A 58 5.17 0.81 -12.68
N ILE A 59 4.05 0.11 -12.48
CA ILE A 59 2.66 0.60 -12.56
C ILE A 59 1.98 0.70 -11.17
N SER A 60 2.37 -0.13 -10.20
CA SER A 60 1.68 -0.29 -8.91
C SER A 60 2.24 0.55 -7.76
N GLY A 61 3.27 1.35 -8.02
CA GLY A 61 4.00 2.11 -7.00
C GLY A 61 3.27 3.32 -6.44
#